data_AF-A0A2D5V0P8-F1
#
_entry.id   AF-A0A2D5V0P8-F1
#
_cell.length_a   1.000
_cell.length_b   1.000
_cell.length_c   1.000
_cell.angle_alpha   90.00
_cell.angle_beta   90.00
_cell.angle_gamma   90.00
#
_symmetry.space_group_name_H-M   'P 1'
#
loop_
_entity.id
_entity.type
_entity.pdbx_description
1 polymer ?
#
loop_
_entity_poly.entity_id
_entity_poly.type
_entity_poly.pdbx_seq_one_letter_code
_entity_poly.pdbx_strand_id
1 'polypeptide(L)'
;SLVNSYNPLHIKSFSNRITETLQHTAQAKTPTDIEVKLSKTPQFNISFDSDRLPHGPSIELKQANTTANPKIPKAVEKAVADTSLKSAPAINTLYQKGLEESYLTRILSSGSLGIGKNRKFVPTRWAITATDDTLAKNLLKEVKHYPLADHLLYRGGGWGNHYYILFFPRLFSYELFETLVRTGNYSTDYESYKGRTTYAKETVGGYYAARLPIIDKLKKIQKQASVLVLRFITDDYWMPLGVWVCREATRKTLVNKPLHFSDPKQMISHITQEIQKKFKININQHLNQSKLLQSLTQRQLSDY
;
A
#
# COMPACT_ATOMS: atom_id res chain seq x y z
N SER A 1 -9.66 16.43 -9.36
CA SER A 1 -10.90 16.90 -10.00
C SER A 1 -11.51 17.96 -9.11
N LEU A 2 -11.90 19.11 -9.68
CA LEU A 2 -12.52 20.22 -8.94
C LEU A 2 -13.99 19.93 -8.54
N VAL A 3 -14.58 18.85 -9.06
CA VAL A 3 -15.93 18.39 -8.75
C VAL A 3 -15.87 16.90 -8.40
N ASN A 4 -16.52 16.51 -7.30
CA ASN A 4 -16.70 15.11 -6.93
C ASN A 4 -18.10 14.68 -7.41
N SER A 5 -18.19 13.77 -8.37
CA SER A 5 -19.50 13.29 -8.84
C SER A 5 -19.78 11.87 -8.38
N TYR A 6 -21.00 11.57 -7.94
CA TYR A 6 -21.37 10.23 -7.46
C TYR A 6 -22.60 9.68 -8.18
N ASN A 7 -22.68 8.36 -8.29
CA ASN A 7 -23.88 7.64 -8.71
C ASN A 7 -23.99 6.38 -7.82
N PRO A 8 -25.04 6.24 -6.98
CA PRO A 8 -25.18 5.07 -6.14
C PRO A 8 -25.53 3.84 -7.01
N LEU A 9 -24.62 2.88 -7.07
CA LEU A 9 -24.77 1.66 -7.86
C LEU A 9 -24.69 0.42 -6.98
N HIS A 10 -25.50 -0.58 -7.29
CA HIS A 10 -25.32 -1.91 -6.72
C HIS A 10 -24.01 -2.52 -7.25
N ILE A 11 -23.23 -3.18 -6.38
CA ILE A 11 -21.87 -3.66 -6.67
C ILE A 11 -21.77 -4.66 -7.84
N LYS A 12 -22.88 -5.29 -8.25
CA LYS A 12 -22.98 -6.20 -9.40
C LYS A 12 -23.71 -5.60 -10.61
N SER A 13 -24.06 -4.32 -10.57
CA SER A 13 -24.79 -3.64 -11.65
C SER A 13 -23.83 -3.15 -12.72
N PHE A 14 -23.56 -4.01 -13.70
CA PHE A 14 -22.67 -3.70 -14.83
C PHE A 14 -23.41 -3.21 -16.09
N SER A 15 -24.74 -3.15 -16.07
CA SER A 15 -25.58 -3.03 -17.26
C SER A 15 -25.94 -1.58 -17.64
N ASN A 16 -25.20 -0.58 -17.16
CA ASN A 16 -25.46 0.81 -17.52
C ASN A 16 -24.24 1.50 -18.15
N ARG A 17 -24.52 2.49 -19.00
CA ARG A 17 -23.52 3.24 -19.77
C ARG A 17 -22.50 3.96 -18.88
N ILE A 18 -22.89 4.35 -17.67
CA ILE A 18 -22.00 4.95 -16.67
C ILE A 18 -20.95 3.93 -16.22
N THR A 19 -21.36 2.70 -15.91
CA THR A 19 -20.47 1.60 -15.53
C THR A 19 -19.48 1.27 -16.65
N GLU A 20 -19.95 1.15 -17.90
CA GLU A 20 -19.07 0.91 -19.05
C GLU A 20 -18.01 2.01 -19.19
N THR A 21 -18.43 3.28 -19.11
CA THR A 21 -17.55 4.44 -19.16
C THR A 21 -16.52 4.41 -18.02
N LEU A 22 -16.95 4.09 -16.80
CA LEU A 22 -16.06 3.95 -15.64
C LEU A 22 -15.03 2.83 -15.84
N GLN A 23 -15.45 1.68 -16.35
CA GLN A 23 -14.55 0.55 -16.62
C GLN A 23 -13.54 0.88 -17.72
N HIS A 24 -13.99 1.48 -18.81
CA HIS A 24 -13.15 1.92 -19.91
C HIS A 24 -12.11 2.95 -19.46
N THR A 25 -12.53 3.93 -18.66
CA THR A 25 -11.63 4.94 -18.07
C THR A 25 -10.64 4.31 -17.09
N ALA A 26 -11.10 3.35 -16.29
CA ALA A 26 -10.25 2.64 -15.35
C ALA A 26 -9.17 1.79 -16.03
N GLN A 27 -9.54 1.16 -17.16
CA GLN A 27 -8.66 0.35 -17.99
C GLN A 27 -7.74 1.17 -18.88
N ALA A 28 -7.98 2.48 -19.07
CA ALA A 28 -7.09 3.33 -19.84
C ALA A 28 -5.72 3.51 -19.15
N LYS A 29 -4.63 3.46 -19.92
CA LYS A 29 -3.29 3.76 -19.41
C LYS A 29 -3.09 5.26 -19.20
N THR A 30 -3.59 6.07 -20.13
CA THR A 30 -3.54 7.54 -20.08
C THR A 30 -4.87 8.11 -19.60
N PRO A 31 -4.86 9.32 -19.00
CA PRO A 31 -6.10 10.06 -18.74
C PRO A 31 -6.97 10.09 -20.00
N THR A 32 -8.26 9.80 -19.83
CA THR A 32 -9.25 9.80 -20.91
C THR A 32 -10.25 10.91 -20.63
N ASP A 33 -10.50 11.74 -21.63
CA ASP A 33 -11.47 12.82 -21.52
C ASP A 33 -12.88 12.26 -21.45
N ILE A 34 -13.64 12.75 -20.47
CA ILE A 34 -15.02 12.34 -20.20
C ILE A 34 -15.91 13.56 -20.14
N GLU A 35 -17.04 13.48 -20.83
CA GLU A 35 -18.15 14.41 -20.68
C GLU A 35 -19.10 13.89 -19.62
N VAL A 36 -19.42 14.74 -18.64
CA VAL A 36 -20.32 14.42 -17.54
C VAL A 36 -21.50 15.38 -17.51
N LYS A 37 -22.71 14.82 -17.35
CA LYS A 37 -23.93 15.59 -17.08
C LYS A 37 -24.27 15.45 -15.61
N LEU A 38 -24.26 16.56 -14.89
CA LEU A 38 -24.56 16.61 -13.46
C LEU A 38 -26.03 16.93 -13.19
N SER A 39 -26.52 16.56 -12.01
CA SER A 39 -27.89 16.87 -11.61
C SER A 39 -28.13 18.36 -11.42
N LYS A 40 -27.09 19.11 -11.03
CA LYS A 40 -27.08 20.55 -10.76
C LYS A 40 -25.72 21.16 -11.11
N THR A 41 -25.66 22.48 -11.29
CA THR A 41 -24.42 23.23 -11.51
C THR A 41 -23.51 23.15 -10.27
N PRO A 42 -22.20 22.88 -10.42
CA PRO A 42 -21.29 22.82 -9.28
C PRO A 42 -21.10 24.17 -8.60
N GLN A 43 -21.22 24.19 -7.28
CA GLN A 43 -20.79 25.32 -6.45
C GLN A 43 -19.46 24.95 -5.80
N PHE A 44 -18.39 25.67 -6.16
CA PHE A 44 -17.04 25.35 -5.71
C PHE A 44 -16.80 25.78 -4.27
N ASN A 45 -17.15 24.90 -3.33
CA ASN A 45 -16.72 24.99 -1.95
C ASN A 45 -15.76 23.83 -1.67
N ILE A 46 -14.49 24.15 -1.42
CA ILE A 46 -13.50 23.15 -1.01
C ILE A 46 -13.64 22.95 0.49
N SER A 47 -14.01 21.75 0.91
CA SER A 47 -13.98 21.37 2.32
C SER A 47 -12.63 20.74 2.67
N PHE A 48 -12.00 21.27 3.70
CA PHE A 48 -10.84 20.66 4.34
C PHE A 48 -11.34 19.92 5.58
N ASP A 49 -11.25 18.60 5.54
CA ASP A 49 -11.53 17.71 6.66
C ASP A 49 -10.22 16.97 6.96
N SER A 50 -9.80 16.90 8.22
CA SER A 50 -8.57 16.23 8.63
C SER A 50 -8.59 14.73 8.33
N ASP A 51 -9.78 14.15 8.18
CA ASP A 51 -9.97 12.71 8.03
C ASP A 51 -10.26 12.28 6.59
N ARG A 52 -10.46 13.25 5.69
CA ARG A 52 -10.82 13.00 4.28
C ARG A 52 -9.89 13.72 3.33
N LEU A 53 -9.62 13.07 2.21
CA LEU A 53 -8.97 13.73 1.09
C LEU A 53 -9.79 14.98 0.70
N PRO A 54 -9.13 16.14 0.48
CA PRO A 54 -9.81 17.32 -0.03
C PRO A 54 -10.52 16.97 -1.33
N HIS A 55 -11.80 17.27 -1.39
CA HIS A 55 -12.62 16.99 -2.57
C HIS A 55 -13.54 18.17 -2.86
N GLY A 56 -13.88 18.33 -4.14
CA GLY A 56 -14.85 19.32 -4.57
C GLY A 56 -16.28 18.95 -4.13
N PRO A 57 -17.27 19.81 -4.44
CA PRO A 57 -18.68 19.56 -4.15
C PRO A 57 -19.11 18.19 -4.67
N SER A 58 -19.87 17.46 -3.86
CA SER A 58 -20.40 16.14 -4.19
C SER A 58 -21.74 16.26 -4.92
N ILE A 59 -21.79 15.90 -6.21
CA ILE A 59 -22.96 16.12 -7.07
C ILE A 59 -23.34 14.82 -7.77
N GLU A 60 -24.63 14.54 -7.85
CA GLU A 60 -25.12 13.34 -8.53
C GLU A 60 -24.83 13.39 -10.04
N LEU A 61 -24.27 12.29 -10.56
CA LEU A 61 -23.95 12.08 -11.96
C LEU A 61 -25.16 11.48 -12.70
N LYS A 62 -25.69 12.22 -13.70
CA LYS A 62 -26.79 11.77 -14.55
C LYS A 62 -26.31 11.02 -15.80
N GLN A 63 -25.18 11.41 -16.37
CA GLN A 63 -24.63 10.78 -17.57
C GLN A 63 -23.11 10.95 -17.59
N ALA A 64 -22.41 9.95 -18.11
CA ALA A 64 -20.99 10.03 -18.44
C ALA A 64 -20.74 9.36 -19.80
N ASN A 65 -19.94 10.01 -20.65
CA ASN A 65 -19.52 9.48 -21.94
C ASN A 65 -18.02 9.76 -22.13
N THR A 66 -17.27 8.82 -22.68
CA THR A 66 -15.91 9.08 -23.15
C THR A 66 -15.95 9.88 -24.44
N THR A 67 -15.19 10.96 -24.53
CA THR A 67 -15.07 11.77 -25.76
C THR A 67 -13.99 11.24 -26.71
N ALA A 68 -13.13 10.35 -26.23
CA ALA A 68 -12.08 9.68 -27.00
C ALA A 68 -11.97 8.19 -26.66
N ASN A 69 -11.44 7.39 -27.59
CA ASN A 69 -11.16 5.98 -27.34
C ASN A 69 -10.00 5.83 -26.34
N PRO A 70 -10.21 5.17 -25.18
CA PRO A 70 -9.17 4.99 -24.19
C PRO A 70 -8.05 4.11 -24.74
N LYS A 71 -6.80 4.50 -24.51
CA LYS A 71 -5.63 3.67 -24.83
C LYS A 71 -5.46 2.59 -23.78
N ILE A 72 -5.98 1.39 -24.06
CA ILE A 72 -5.89 0.23 -23.16
C ILE A 72 -4.71 -0.66 -23.61
N PRO A 73 -3.78 -1.03 -22.71
CA PRO A 73 -2.73 -1.98 -23.05
C PRO A 73 -3.32 -3.36 -23.40
N LYS A 74 -2.83 -3.99 -24.48
CA LYS A 74 -3.27 -5.34 -24.91
C LYS A 74 -3.27 -6.38 -23.79
N ALA A 75 -2.34 -6.29 -22.84
CA ALA A 75 -2.28 -7.19 -21.70
C ALA A 75 -3.50 -7.03 -20.77
N VAL A 76 -3.96 -5.79 -20.57
CA VAL A 76 -5.17 -5.48 -19.79
C VAL A 76 -6.41 -5.96 -20.53
N GLU A 77 -6.53 -5.69 -21.83
CA GLU A 77 -7.66 -6.19 -22.65
C GLU A 77 -7.80 -7.70 -22.54
N LYS A 78 -6.68 -8.44 -22.70
CA LYS A 78 -6.67 -9.90 -22.54
C LYS A 78 -7.10 -10.36 -21.15
N ALA A 79 -6.58 -9.71 -20.09
CA ALA A 79 -6.93 -10.05 -18.71
C ALA A 79 -8.41 -9.75 -18.37
N VAL A 80 -8.98 -8.70 -18.96
CA VAL A 80 -10.39 -8.32 -18.79
C VAL A 80 -11.30 -9.23 -19.61
N ALA A 81 -10.91 -9.62 -20.83
CA ALA A 81 -11.67 -10.53 -21.67
C ALA A 81 -11.72 -11.96 -21.10
N ASP A 82 -10.68 -12.40 -20.37
CA ASP A 82 -10.65 -13.70 -19.71
C ASP A 82 -11.57 -13.73 -18.47
N THR A 83 -12.79 -14.22 -18.66
CA THR A 83 -13.79 -14.36 -17.59
C THR A 83 -13.62 -15.62 -16.75
N SER A 84 -12.63 -16.46 -17.04
CA SER A 84 -12.26 -17.64 -16.24
C SER A 84 -11.10 -17.36 -15.27
N LEU A 85 -10.32 -16.33 -15.55
CA LEU A 85 -9.15 -15.93 -14.76
C LEU A 85 -9.55 -15.26 -13.44
N LYS A 86 -8.96 -15.75 -12.33
CA LYS A 86 -9.09 -15.09 -11.02
C LYS A 86 -8.37 -13.74 -11.01
N SER A 87 -8.84 -12.79 -10.20
CA SER A 87 -8.27 -11.44 -10.15
C SER A 87 -6.82 -11.42 -9.68
N ALA A 88 -6.46 -12.24 -8.70
CA ALA A 88 -5.09 -12.32 -8.16
C ALA A 88 -4.01 -12.68 -9.21
N PRO A 89 -4.13 -13.80 -9.97
CA PRO A 89 -3.15 -14.10 -11.02
C PRO A 89 -3.15 -13.06 -12.16
N ALA A 90 -4.30 -12.45 -12.49
CA ALA A 90 -4.35 -11.35 -13.45
C ALA A 90 -3.51 -10.15 -12.98
N ILE A 91 -3.71 -9.70 -11.73
CA ILE A 91 -2.96 -8.61 -11.10
C ILE A 91 -1.45 -8.90 -11.13
N ASN A 92 -1.03 -10.10 -10.74
CA ASN A 92 0.38 -10.49 -10.73
C ASN A 92 1.00 -10.50 -12.13
N THR A 93 0.29 -11.04 -13.12
CA THR A 93 0.75 -11.10 -14.52
C THR A 93 0.90 -9.69 -15.11
N LEU A 94 -0.06 -8.81 -14.81
CA LEU A 94 -0.03 -7.42 -15.27
C LEU A 94 1.10 -6.62 -14.60
N TYR A 95 1.34 -6.83 -13.30
CA TYR A 95 2.47 -6.23 -12.58
C TYR A 95 3.81 -6.68 -13.15
N GLN A 96 3.99 -7.98 -13.43
CA GLN A 96 5.20 -8.50 -14.07
C GLN A 96 5.44 -7.90 -15.47
N LYS A 97 4.40 -7.44 -16.15
CA LYS A 97 4.49 -6.72 -17.44
C LYS A 97 4.80 -5.22 -17.27
N GLY A 98 5.11 -4.77 -16.05
CA GLY A 98 5.52 -3.39 -15.76
C GLY A 98 4.36 -2.42 -15.53
N LEU A 99 3.15 -2.92 -15.23
CA LEU A 99 2.04 -2.05 -14.84
C LEU A 99 2.08 -1.74 -13.35
N GLU A 100 1.94 -0.45 -13.01
CA GLU A 100 2.01 0.04 -11.63
C GLU A 100 0.82 -0.40 -10.77
N GLU A 101 1.05 -0.55 -9.47
CA GLU A 101 0.07 -0.93 -8.47
C GLU A 101 -1.14 0.00 -8.41
N SER A 102 -0.93 1.30 -8.68
CA SER A 102 -1.98 2.33 -8.71
C SER A 102 -2.98 2.07 -9.84
N TYR A 103 -2.46 1.67 -11.00
CA TYR A 103 -3.24 1.32 -12.17
C TYR A 103 -3.97 -0.01 -11.98
N LEU A 104 -3.31 -1.02 -11.41
CA LEU A 104 -3.93 -2.31 -11.08
C LEU A 104 -5.07 -2.14 -10.06
N THR A 105 -4.87 -1.27 -9.07
CA THR A 105 -5.91 -0.88 -8.10
C THR A 105 -7.13 -0.28 -8.78
N ARG A 106 -6.92 0.62 -9.74
CA ARG A 106 -8.01 1.26 -10.50
C ARG A 106 -8.80 0.22 -11.31
N ILE A 107 -8.11 -0.67 -12.02
CA ILE A 107 -8.76 -1.74 -12.79
C ILE A 107 -9.54 -2.68 -11.86
N LEU A 108 -8.95 -3.10 -10.72
CA LEU A 108 -9.62 -3.95 -9.74
C LEU A 108 -10.87 -3.28 -9.15
N SER A 109 -10.76 -2.00 -8.77
CA SER A 109 -11.86 -1.22 -8.18
C SER A 109 -13.08 -1.11 -9.10
N SER A 110 -12.84 -0.99 -10.41
CA SER A 110 -13.90 -0.97 -11.44
C SER A 110 -14.61 -2.32 -11.66
N GLY A 111 -14.19 -3.37 -10.97
CA GLY A 111 -14.75 -4.72 -11.14
C GLY A 111 -14.36 -5.39 -12.46
N SER A 112 -13.34 -4.90 -13.17
CA SER A 112 -12.96 -5.40 -14.50
C SER A 112 -12.18 -6.73 -14.47
N LEU A 113 -11.64 -7.13 -13.32
CA LEU A 113 -10.82 -8.35 -13.18
C LEU A 113 -11.52 -9.42 -12.32
N GLY A 114 -11.30 -10.69 -12.69
CA GLY A 114 -11.78 -11.85 -11.96
C GLY A 114 -12.75 -12.72 -12.77
N ILE A 115 -13.22 -13.80 -12.14
CA ILE A 115 -14.18 -14.71 -12.74
C ILE A 115 -15.47 -13.96 -13.03
N GLY A 116 -15.99 -14.02 -14.25
CA GLY A 116 -17.10 -13.17 -14.75
C GLY A 116 -18.27 -13.06 -13.77
N LYS A 117 -18.84 -14.21 -13.35
CA LYS A 117 -19.96 -14.27 -12.38
C LYS A 117 -19.67 -13.69 -10.99
N ASN A 118 -18.40 -13.53 -10.64
CA ASN A 118 -17.93 -13.04 -9.34
C ASN A 118 -17.38 -11.60 -9.41
N ARG A 119 -17.31 -11.00 -10.62
CA ARG A 119 -16.90 -9.61 -10.77
C ARG A 119 -17.86 -8.71 -10.01
N LYS A 120 -17.30 -7.73 -9.32
CA LYS A 120 -18.02 -6.73 -8.54
C LYS A 120 -17.17 -5.49 -8.42
N PHE A 121 -17.81 -4.33 -8.29
CA PHE A 121 -17.11 -3.13 -7.86
C PHE A 121 -16.49 -3.34 -6.48
N VAL A 122 -15.27 -2.84 -6.31
CA VAL A 122 -14.53 -2.92 -5.05
C VAL A 122 -14.24 -1.49 -4.57
N PRO A 123 -14.69 -1.11 -3.35
CA PRO A 123 -14.36 0.20 -2.79
C PRO A 123 -12.86 0.49 -2.85
N THR A 124 -12.48 1.72 -3.19
CA THR A 124 -11.09 2.10 -3.46
C THR A 124 -10.12 1.68 -2.34
N ARG A 125 -10.48 1.90 -1.07
CA ARG A 125 -9.66 1.49 0.08
C ARG A 125 -9.38 -0.02 0.11
N TRP A 126 -10.39 -0.82 -0.21
CA TRP A 126 -10.25 -2.28 -0.27
C TRP A 126 -9.49 -2.72 -1.51
N ALA A 127 -9.68 -2.06 -2.65
CA ALA A 127 -8.93 -2.34 -3.87
C ALA A 127 -7.43 -2.05 -3.70
N ILE A 128 -7.07 -0.95 -3.02
CA ILE A 128 -5.67 -0.61 -2.68
C ILE A 128 -5.05 -1.74 -1.88
N THR A 129 -5.69 -2.10 -0.75
CA THR A 129 -5.19 -3.14 0.15
C THR A 129 -5.09 -4.50 -0.57
N ALA A 130 -6.14 -4.89 -1.30
CA ALA A 130 -6.18 -6.16 -2.00
C ALA A 130 -5.10 -6.26 -3.08
N THR A 131 -4.83 -5.16 -3.79
CA THR A 131 -3.75 -5.10 -4.79
C THR A 131 -2.40 -5.23 -4.11
N ASP A 132 -2.11 -4.40 -3.09
CA ASP A 132 -0.84 -4.42 -2.37
C ASP A 132 -0.55 -5.80 -1.76
N ASP A 133 -1.52 -6.39 -1.07
CA ASP A 133 -1.36 -7.71 -0.44
C ASP A 133 -1.18 -8.83 -1.48
N THR A 134 -1.91 -8.78 -2.60
CA THR A 134 -1.78 -9.77 -3.69
C THR A 134 -0.37 -9.73 -4.27
N LEU A 135 0.13 -8.54 -4.59
CA LEU A 135 1.46 -8.35 -5.15
C LEU A 135 2.54 -8.76 -4.15
N ALA A 136 2.44 -8.29 -2.91
CA ALA A 136 3.36 -8.61 -1.83
C ALA A 136 3.47 -10.13 -1.60
N LYS A 137 2.32 -10.83 -1.50
CA LYS A 137 2.28 -12.29 -1.35
C LYS A 137 2.91 -13.03 -2.53
N ASN A 138 2.73 -12.53 -3.74
CA ASN A 138 3.31 -13.14 -4.92
C ASN A 138 4.84 -13.01 -4.94
N LEU A 139 5.35 -11.81 -4.67
CA LEU A 139 6.80 -11.56 -4.59
C LEU A 139 7.44 -12.34 -3.43
N LEU A 140 6.72 -12.47 -2.31
CA LEU A 140 7.23 -13.14 -1.12
C LEU A 140 7.49 -14.64 -1.35
N LYS A 141 6.80 -15.30 -2.28
CA LYS A 141 7.05 -16.70 -2.63
C LYS A 141 8.51 -16.92 -3.06
N GLU A 142 9.06 -15.97 -3.80
CA GLU A 142 10.44 -16.01 -4.29
C GLU A 142 11.41 -15.56 -3.19
N VAL A 143 11.09 -14.45 -2.51
CA VAL A 143 11.94 -13.88 -1.45
C VAL A 143 12.23 -14.88 -0.33
N LYS A 144 11.28 -15.76 -0.01
CA LYS A 144 11.44 -16.78 1.03
C LYS A 144 12.55 -17.79 0.78
N HIS A 145 12.99 -17.93 -0.47
CA HIS A 145 14.06 -18.84 -0.87
C HIS A 145 15.43 -18.16 -0.99
N TYR A 146 15.51 -16.85 -0.75
CA TYR A 146 16.76 -16.11 -0.80
C TYR A 146 17.59 -16.24 0.47
N PRO A 147 18.93 -16.11 0.38
CA PRO A 147 19.80 -16.08 1.53
C PRO A 147 19.50 -14.88 2.43
N LEU A 148 19.90 -14.97 3.70
CA LEU A 148 19.64 -13.92 4.68
C LEU A 148 20.41 -12.63 4.34
N ALA A 149 19.76 -11.48 4.57
CA ALA A 149 20.39 -10.16 4.56
C ALA A 149 21.21 -9.95 5.85
N ASP A 150 22.11 -8.97 5.85
CA ASP A 150 22.79 -8.54 7.08
C ASP A 150 21.87 -7.69 7.98
N HIS A 151 22.40 -7.23 9.12
CA HIS A 151 21.75 -6.17 9.89
C HIS A 151 21.86 -4.84 9.16
N LEU A 152 20.76 -4.40 8.54
CA LEU A 152 20.68 -3.17 7.76
C LEU A 152 19.66 -2.21 8.36
N LEU A 153 20.02 -0.94 8.43
CA LEU A 153 19.09 0.14 8.78
C LEU A 153 18.94 1.08 7.58
N TYR A 154 17.71 1.19 7.07
CA TYR A 154 17.33 2.26 6.16
C TYR A 154 16.61 3.35 6.93
N ARG A 155 16.92 4.60 6.62
CA ARG A 155 16.26 5.77 7.21
C ARG A 155 15.88 6.76 6.12
N GLY A 156 14.71 7.37 6.25
CA GLY A 156 14.17 8.25 5.23
C GLY A 156 12.75 8.70 5.54
N GLY A 157 12.03 9.09 4.51
CA GLY A 157 10.66 9.55 4.65
C GLY A 157 10.23 10.53 3.57
N GLY A 158 9.09 11.16 3.80
CA GLY A 158 8.54 12.22 2.97
C GLY A 158 7.17 12.66 3.49
N TRP A 159 6.78 13.90 3.20
CA TRP A 159 5.45 14.42 3.54
C TRP A 159 5.08 14.21 5.02
N GLY A 160 5.96 14.60 5.95
CA GLY A 160 5.73 14.45 7.39
C GLY A 160 5.74 13.00 7.91
N ASN A 161 6.17 12.03 7.10
CA ASN A 161 6.29 10.64 7.50
C ASN A 161 7.76 10.22 7.49
N HIS A 162 8.29 9.82 8.64
CA HIS A 162 9.66 9.35 8.79
C HIS A 162 9.70 7.85 9.05
N TYR A 163 10.60 7.16 8.38
CA TYR A 163 10.72 5.71 8.43
C TYR A 163 12.13 5.30 8.88
N TYR A 164 12.16 4.36 9.82
CA TYR A 164 13.32 3.55 10.17
C TYR A 164 12.96 2.10 9.86
N ILE A 165 13.64 1.51 8.88
CA ILE A 165 13.37 0.14 8.42
C ILE A 165 14.59 -0.70 8.72
N LEU A 166 14.43 -1.62 9.67
CA LEU A 166 15.48 -2.48 10.20
C LEU A 166 15.33 -3.87 9.62
N PHE A 167 16.37 -4.36 8.96
CA PHE A 167 16.46 -5.74 8.50
C PHE A 167 17.30 -6.54 9.48
N PHE A 168 16.84 -7.74 9.81
CA PHE A 168 17.55 -8.71 10.63
C PHE A 168 17.80 -10.00 9.82
N PRO A 169 18.97 -10.65 9.98
CA PRO A 169 19.36 -11.89 9.32
C PRO A 169 18.54 -13.08 9.84
N ARG A 170 17.25 -13.13 9.48
CA ARG A 170 16.30 -14.17 9.87
C ARG A 170 15.30 -14.41 8.76
N LEU A 171 14.59 -15.54 8.84
CA LEU A 171 13.47 -15.83 7.94
C LEU A 171 12.46 -14.67 7.94
N PHE A 172 11.75 -14.51 6.84
CA PHE A 172 10.87 -13.36 6.68
C PHE A 172 9.81 -13.31 7.78
N SER A 173 9.75 -12.16 8.45
CA SER A 173 8.67 -11.72 9.30
C SER A 173 8.59 -10.21 9.15
N TYR A 174 7.45 -9.60 9.44
CA TYR A 174 7.26 -8.18 9.22
C TYR A 174 6.41 -7.56 10.33
N GLU A 175 6.90 -6.47 10.92
CA GLU A 175 6.18 -5.69 11.91
C GLU A 175 6.26 -4.22 11.57
N LEU A 176 5.12 -3.53 11.65
CA LEU A 176 5.01 -2.09 11.47
C LEU A 176 4.49 -1.47 12.75
N PHE A 177 5.25 -0.51 13.29
CA PHE A 177 4.78 0.46 14.27
C PHE A 177 4.49 1.79 13.59
N GLU A 178 3.32 2.37 13.85
CA GLU A 178 2.98 3.73 13.43
C GLU A 178 2.80 4.59 14.68
N THR A 179 3.63 5.61 14.82
CA THR A 179 3.66 6.49 15.99
C THR A 179 3.29 7.91 15.58
N LEU A 180 2.25 8.48 16.21
CA LEU A 180 1.92 9.89 16.09
C LEU A 180 2.87 10.69 16.99
N VAL A 181 3.75 11.52 16.41
CA VAL A 181 4.81 12.19 17.17
C VAL A 181 4.23 13.13 18.23
N ARG A 182 3.16 13.83 17.90
CA ARG A 182 2.50 14.80 18.79
C ARG A 182 1.97 14.20 20.09
N THR A 183 1.49 12.95 20.04
CA THR A 183 0.88 12.28 21.21
C THR A 183 1.77 11.19 21.80
N GLY A 184 2.72 10.67 21.03
CA GLY A 184 3.48 9.47 21.37
C GLY A 184 2.68 8.16 21.25
N ASN A 185 1.39 8.23 20.91
CA ASN A 185 0.56 7.05 20.72
C ASN A 185 1.04 6.27 19.50
N TYR A 186 1.02 4.95 19.61
CA TYR A 186 1.38 4.06 18.52
C TYR A 186 0.40 2.91 18.33
N SER A 187 0.36 2.42 17.11
CA SER A 187 -0.34 1.22 16.70
C SER A 187 0.66 0.24 16.07
N THR A 188 0.40 -1.07 16.18
CA THR A 188 1.32 -2.08 15.62
C THR A 188 0.60 -3.29 15.06
N ASP A 189 1.10 -3.80 13.94
CA ASP A 189 0.68 -5.06 13.36
C ASP A 189 1.90 -5.90 12.97
N TYR A 190 1.83 -7.20 13.26
CA TYR A 190 2.89 -8.18 13.00
C TYR A 190 2.41 -9.31 12.08
N GLU A 191 3.32 -9.85 11.28
CA GLU A 191 3.18 -11.16 10.65
C GLU A 191 4.44 -12.00 10.78
N SER A 192 4.24 -13.29 11.02
CA SER A 192 5.31 -14.28 11.01
C SER A 192 5.61 -14.76 9.59
N TYR A 193 6.53 -15.72 9.46
CA TYR A 193 6.82 -16.39 8.21
C TYR A 193 5.59 -16.98 7.50
N LYS A 194 4.56 -17.39 8.25
CA LYS A 194 3.31 -17.91 7.68
C LYS A 194 2.44 -16.81 7.06
N GLY A 195 2.72 -15.55 7.34
CA GLY A 195 1.93 -14.39 6.94
C GLY A 195 0.64 -14.24 7.77
N ARG A 196 -0.14 -13.20 7.45
CA ARG A 196 -1.44 -12.97 8.10
C ARG A 196 -2.57 -13.74 7.42
N THR A 197 -3.46 -14.31 8.22
CA THR A 197 -4.77 -14.83 7.80
C THR A 197 -5.88 -13.81 7.98
N THR A 198 -5.66 -12.78 8.81
CA THR A 198 -6.62 -11.72 9.12
C THR A 198 -6.08 -10.34 8.74
N TYR A 199 -7.00 -9.40 8.52
CA TYR A 199 -6.67 -8.02 8.17
C TYR A 199 -5.82 -7.33 9.27
N ALA A 200 -4.90 -6.45 8.87
CA ALA A 200 -4.19 -5.54 9.78
C ALA A 200 -5.16 -4.50 10.33
N LYS A 201 -5.53 -4.63 11.61
CA LYS A 201 -6.62 -3.83 12.20
C LYS A 201 -6.14 -2.51 12.77
N GLU A 202 -4.90 -2.47 13.25
CA GLU A 202 -4.35 -1.34 13.99
C GLU A 202 -3.73 -0.30 13.04
N THR A 203 -2.97 -0.78 12.05
CA THR A 203 -2.25 0.05 11.05
C THR A 203 -2.94 0.09 9.69
N VAL A 204 -3.98 -0.75 9.49
CA VAL A 204 -4.93 -0.68 8.36
C VAL A 204 -4.20 -0.70 7.01
N GLY A 205 -4.42 0.30 6.14
CA GLY A 205 -3.82 0.36 4.82
C GLY A 205 -2.33 0.69 4.82
N GLY A 206 -1.84 1.35 5.88
CA GLY A 206 -0.42 1.69 6.04
C GLY A 206 0.47 0.45 6.08
N TYR A 207 -0.03 -0.61 6.73
CA TYR A 207 0.61 -1.93 6.80
C TYR A 207 1.04 -2.46 5.44
N TYR A 208 0.06 -2.61 4.54
CA TYR A 208 0.24 -3.25 3.23
C TYR A 208 1.05 -2.36 2.29
N ALA A 209 0.87 -1.05 2.40
CA ALA A 209 1.58 -0.09 1.58
C ALA A 209 3.07 0.04 1.92
N ALA A 210 3.45 -0.09 3.19
CA ALA A 210 4.87 -0.17 3.56
C ALA A 210 5.44 -1.56 3.23
N ARG A 211 4.66 -2.63 3.40
CA ARG A 211 5.10 -4.00 3.15
C ARG A 211 5.51 -4.27 1.70
N LEU A 212 4.73 -3.81 0.71
CA LEU A 212 4.99 -4.10 -0.69
C LEU A 212 6.38 -3.60 -1.16
N PRO A 213 6.76 -2.31 -0.96
CA PRO A 213 8.10 -1.82 -1.28
C PRO A 213 9.24 -2.54 -0.55
N ILE A 214 9.02 -3.01 0.68
CA ILE A 214 10.01 -3.77 1.46
C ILE A 214 10.28 -5.11 0.79
N ILE A 215 9.24 -5.85 0.42
CA ILE A 215 9.37 -7.14 -0.27
C ILE A 215 9.97 -6.94 -1.67
N ASP A 216 9.60 -5.87 -2.37
CA ASP A 216 10.21 -5.49 -3.65
C ASP A 216 11.73 -5.22 -3.50
N LYS A 217 12.13 -4.51 -2.43
CA LYS A 217 13.54 -4.29 -2.10
C LYS A 217 14.26 -5.60 -1.81
N LEU A 218 13.70 -6.47 -0.97
CA LEU A 218 14.26 -7.79 -0.63
C LEU A 218 14.46 -8.64 -1.88
N LYS A 219 13.46 -8.64 -2.78
CA LYS A 219 13.57 -9.30 -4.08
C LYS A 219 14.70 -8.73 -4.93
N LYS A 220 14.78 -7.39 -5.03
CA LYS A 220 15.81 -6.71 -5.83
C LYS A 220 17.23 -7.01 -5.36
N ILE A 221 17.46 -7.11 -4.05
CA ILE A 221 18.77 -7.45 -3.49
C ILE A 221 18.98 -8.98 -3.37
N GLN A 222 17.99 -9.79 -3.78
CA GLN A 222 17.99 -11.25 -3.65
C GLN A 222 18.32 -11.73 -2.24
N LYS A 223 17.68 -11.11 -1.24
CA LYS A 223 17.83 -11.47 0.18
C LYS A 223 16.48 -11.68 0.85
N GLN A 224 16.51 -12.39 1.97
CA GLN A 224 15.41 -12.50 2.94
C GLN A 224 15.81 -11.85 4.28
N ALA A 225 14.86 -11.24 4.98
CA ALA A 225 15.08 -10.69 6.31
C ALA A 225 13.78 -10.67 7.13
N SER A 226 13.89 -10.74 8.46
CA SER A 226 12.85 -10.21 9.35
C SER A 226 12.95 -8.69 9.34
N VAL A 227 11.83 -7.99 9.17
CA VAL A 227 11.81 -6.53 8.96
C VAL A 227 10.94 -5.83 10.01
N LEU A 228 11.56 -4.97 10.82
CA LEU A 228 10.86 -4.06 11.73
C LEU A 228 10.82 -2.67 11.11
N VAL A 229 9.63 -2.09 11.01
CA VAL A 229 9.42 -0.72 10.53
C VAL A 229 8.91 0.14 11.67
N LEU A 230 9.61 1.23 11.93
CA LEU A 230 9.16 2.30 12.82
C LEU A 230 8.81 3.51 11.96
N ARG A 231 7.52 3.83 11.87
CA ARG A 231 6.99 4.99 11.16
C ARG A 231 6.61 6.06 12.19
N PHE A 232 7.15 7.27 12.02
CA PHE A 232 6.81 8.44 12.83
C PHE A 232 6.09 9.48 11.97
N ILE A 233 4.89 9.86 12.39
CA ILE A 233 4.02 10.82 11.70
C ILE A 233 4.11 12.15 12.45
N THR A 234 4.68 13.17 11.82
CA THR A 234 4.85 14.52 12.40
C THR A 234 3.70 15.44 12.00
N ASP A 235 3.60 16.59 12.67
CA ASP A 235 2.61 17.62 12.36
C ASP A 235 2.80 18.25 10.96
N ASP A 236 3.96 18.01 10.32
CA ASP A 236 4.18 18.36 8.91
C ASP A 236 3.27 17.57 7.95
N TYR A 237 2.67 16.48 8.41
CA TYR A 237 1.66 15.73 7.66
C TYR A 237 0.27 16.36 7.83
N TRP A 238 0.13 17.58 7.30
CA TRP A 238 -1.11 18.36 7.44
C TRP A 238 -2.24 17.93 6.50
N MET A 239 -1.97 17.09 5.49
CA MET A 239 -2.97 16.64 4.52
C MET A 239 -3.03 15.11 4.44
N PRO A 240 -4.20 14.49 4.66
CA PRO A 240 -4.38 13.03 4.61
C PRO A 240 -4.38 12.53 3.16
N LEU A 241 -3.22 12.53 2.50
CA LEU A 241 -3.01 12.06 1.13
C LEU A 241 -3.18 10.54 0.95
N GLY A 242 -3.54 9.84 2.02
CA GLY A 242 -3.88 8.43 2.02
C GLY A 242 -2.67 7.50 1.92
N VAL A 243 -2.97 6.25 1.59
CA VAL A 243 -2.04 5.12 1.65
C VAL A 243 -0.86 5.24 0.66
N TRP A 244 -1.02 6.05 -0.39
CA TRP A 244 0.05 6.35 -1.35
C TRP A 244 1.28 6.97 -0.67
N VAL A 245 1.09 7.87 0.30
CA VAL A 245 2.21 8.49 1.03
C VAL A 245 3.03 7.44 1.76
N CYS A 246 2.37 6.47 2.40
CA CYS A 246 3.05 5.40 3.10
C CYS A 246 3.94 4.62 2.12
N ARG A 247 3.40 4.28 0.95
CA ARG A 247 4.11 3.50 -0.08
C ARG A 247 5.32 4.27 -0.62
N GLU A 248 5.13 5.52 -1.01
CA GLU A 248 6.19 6.33 -1.62
C GLU A 248 7.27 6.74 -0.61
N ALA A 249 6.89 7.09 0.63
CA ALA A 249 7.86 7.34 1.69
C ALA A 249 8.69 6.10 2.02
N THR A 250 8.07 4.91 1.99
CA THR A 250 8.80 3.64 2.15
C THR A 250 9.76 3.41 0.98
N ARG A 251 9.31 3.56 -0.28
CA ARG A 251 10.17 3.44 -1.47
C ARG A 251 11.37 4.39 -1.41
N LYS A 252 11.12 5.68 -1.13
CA LYS A 252 12.17 6.70 -0.94
C LYS A 252 13.19 6.29 0.14
N THR A 253 12.71 5.75 1.26
CA THR A 253 13.56 5.28 2.35
C THR A 253 14.46 4.13 1.92
N LEU A 254 13.95 3.17 1.14
CA LEU A 254 14.69 1.97 0.70
C LEU A 254 15.65 2.22 -0.48
N VAL A 255 15.54 3.38 -1.15
CA VAL A 255 16.52 3.84 -2.15
C VAL A 255 17.80 4.35 -1.48
N ASN A 256 17.70 4.88 -0.26
CA ASN A 256 18.87 5.37 0.47
C ASN A 256 19.87 4.24 0.78
N LYS A 257 21.15 4.59 0.89
CA LYS A 257 22.19 3.66 1.32
C LYS A 257 21.93 3.22 2.76
N PRO A 258 21.85 1.91 3.07
CA PRO A 258 21.65 1.45 4.44
C PRO A 258 22.91 1.65 5.28
N LEU A 259 22.71 1.77 6.59
CA LEU A 259 23.76 1.59 7.57
C LEU A 259 23.87 0.10 7.90
N HIS A 260 25.11 -0.40 7.97
CA HIS A 260 25.41 -1.79 8.30
C HIS A 260 25.79 -1.91 9.77
N PHE A 261 25.34 -2.98 10.41
CA PHE A 261 25.68 -3.31 11.79
C PHE A 261 26.17 -4.76 11.89
N SER A 262 27.07 -5.03 12.83
CA SER A 262 27.51 -6.39 13.15
C SER A 262 26.64 -7.05 14.22
N ASP A 263 25.96 -6.24 15.05
CA ASP A 263 25.16 -6.70 16.19
C ASP A 263 23.80 -5.98 16.21
N PRO A 264 22.68 -6.71 16.35
CA PRO A 264 21.37 -6.10 16.47
C PRO A 264 21.27 -5.14 17.66
N LYS A 265 21.98 -5.37 18.78
CA LYS A 265 21.95 -4.46 19.93
C LYS A 265 22.52 -3.08 19.59
N GLN A 266 23.59 -3.03 18.79
CA GLN A 266 24.16 -1.76 18.33
C GLN A 266 23.18 -1.01 17.43
N MET A 267 22.52 -1.73 16.50
CA MET A 267 21.51 -1.13 15.63
C MET A 267 20.34 -0.57 16.43
N ILE A 268 19.84 -1.31 17.43
CA ILE A 268 18.77 -0.86 18.32
C ILE A 268 19.20 0.34 19.18
N SER A 269 20.39 0.30 19.78
CA SER A 269 20.91 1.44 20.55
C SER A 269 21.02 2.71 19.70
N HIS A 270 21.52 2.56 18.46
CA HIS A 270 21.65 3.65 17.50
C HIS A 270 20.29 4.29 17.16
N ILE A 271 19.28 3.48 16.79
CA ILE A 271 17.96 4.04 16.45
C ILE A 271 17.28 4.67 17.65
N THR A 272 17.42 4.12 18.85
CA THR A 272 16.83 4.67 20.08
C THR A 272 17.39 6.06 20.37
N GLN A 273 18.70 6.23 20.26
CA GLN A 273 19.34 7.54 20.45
C GLN A 273 18.92 8.53 19.36
N GLU A 274 18.88 8.11 18.10
CA GLU A 274 18.52 8.99 16.98
C GLU A 274 17.06 9.46 17.09
N ILE A 275 16.14 8.55 17.36
CA ILE A 275 14.70 8.83 17.50
C ILE A 275 14.44 9.71 18.73
N GLN A 276 15.07 9.42 19.87
CA GLN A 276 14.98 10.27 21.06
C GLN A 276 15.50 11.68 20.77
N LYS A 277 16.63 11.82 20.06
CA LYS A 277 17.20 13.12 19.72
C LYS A 277 16.26 13.92 18.81
N LYS A 278 15.71 13.27 17.78
CA LYS A 278 14.94 13.88 16.70
C LYS A 278 13.49 14.17 17.08
N PHE A 279 12.77 13.20 17.65
CA PHE A 279 11.34 13.30 17.94
C PHE A 279 11.03 13.51 19.42
N LYS A 280 12.05 13.44 20.30
CA LYS A 280 11.86 13.47 21.77
C LYS A 280 10.99 12.33 22.30
N ILE A 281 10.94 11.21 21.56
CA ILE A 281 10.16 10.02 21.91
C ILE A 281 11.08 8.90 22.36
N ASN A 282 10.75 8.31 23.52
CA ASN A 282 11.40 7.09 23.99
C ASN A 282 10.70 5.86 23.41
N ILE A 283 11.39 5.15 22.51
CA ILE A 283 10.82 3.98 21.83
C ILE A 283 10.97 2.66 22.60
N ASN A 284 11.51 2.66 23.81
CA ASN A 284 11.70 1.42 24.58
C ASN A 284 10.39 0.64 24.75
N GLN A 285 9.26 1.33 24.89
CA GLN A 285 7.93 0.69 24.95
C GLN A 285 7.59 -0.04 23.64
N HIS A 286 7.89 0.57 22.48
CA HIS A 286 7.65 -0.03 21.17
C HIS A 286 8.52 -1.28 21.01
N LEU A 287 9.81 -1.15 21.35
CA LEU A 287 10.79 -2.23 21.23
C LEU A 287 10.45 -3.41 22.15
N ASN A 288 10.04 -3.14 23.39
CA ASN A 288 9.66 -4.18 24.36
C ASN A 288 8.37 -4.92 23.95
N GLN A 289 7.43 -4.23 23.30
CA GLN A 289 6.18 -4.84 22.82
C GLN A 289 6.33 -5.53 21.45
N SER A 290 7.41 -5.29 20.71
CA SER A 290 7.63 -5.86 19.38
C SER A 290 7.64 -7.38 19.44
N LYS A 291 6.67 -7.99 18.75
CA LYS A 291 6.59 -9.45 18.60
C LYS A 291 7.75 -9.97 17.77
N LEU A 292 8.19 -9.19 16.78
CA LEU A 292 9.33 -9.51 15.95
C LEU A 292 10.61 -9.57 16.79
N LEU A 293 10.91 -8.55 17.59
CA LEU A 293 12.12 -8.54 18.43
C LEU A 293 12.10 -9.63 19.50
N GLN A 294 10.95 -9.91 20.12
CA GLN A 294 10.78 -11.04 21.03
C GLN A 294 11.07 -12.38 20.33
N SER A 295 10.69 -12.52 19.05
CA SER A 295 11.01 -13.74 18.29
C SER A 295 12.48 -13.88 17.91
N LEU A 296 13.27 -12.81 17.95
CA LEU A 296 14.72 -12.85 17.65
C LEU A 296 15.54 -13.45 18.80
N THR A 297 15.06 -13.34 20.04
CA THR A 297 15.72 -13.88 21.24
C THR A 297 15.40 -15.36 21.46
N GLN A 298 14.29 -15.85 20.90
CA GLN A 298 13.91 -17.26 20.95
C GLN A 298 14.63 -18.04 19.84
N ARG A 299 15.35 -19.11 20.18
CA ARG A 299 15.98 -20.02 19.18
C ARG A 299 14.89 -20.62 18.29
N GLN A 300 15.07 -20.58 16.97
CA GLN A 300 14.12 -21.18 16.04
C GLN A 300 14.51 -22.63 15.74
N LEU A 301 13.52 -23.48 15.41
CA LEU A 301 13.76 -24.87 15.04
C LEU A 301 14.66 -25.03 13.80
N SER A 302 14.77 -23.99 12.97
CA SER A 302 15.70 -23.92 11.83
C SER A 302 17.17 -23.68 12.22
N ASP A 303 17.42 -23.38 13.50
CA ASP A 303 18.78 -23.20 14.05
C ASP A 303 19.37 -24.57 14.52
N TYR A 304 18.65 -25.67 14.30
CA TYR A 304 19.09 -27.08 14.42
C TYR A 304 19.17 -27.73 13.04
#